data_AF-A0A9E4PB72-F1
#
_entry.id   AF-A0A9E4PB72-F1
#
_cell.length_a   1.000
_cell.length_b   1.000
_cell.length_c   1.000
_cell.angle_alpha   90.00
_cell.angle_beta   90.00
_cell.angle_gamma   90.00
#
_symmetry.space_group_name_H-M   'P 1'
#
loop_
_entity.id
_entity.type
_entity.pdbx_description
1 polymer ?
#
loop_
_entity_poly.entity_id
_entity_poly.type
_entity_poly.pdbx_seq_one_letter_code
_entity_poly.pdbx_strand_id
1 'polypeptide(L)' 'MAKQAINPASHFKASFFSQGVRVGNALHISGQVGAIGGEVAGGGEDFAAEARQALENIRTVVEEAGGAMSDVVRMTC' A
#
# COMPACT_ATOMS: atom_id res chain seq x y z
N MET A 1 0.32 -21.27 -9.25
CA MET A 1 1.10 -20.06 -9.62
C MET A 1 1.97 -19.67 -8.42
N ALA A 2 3.19 -19.19 -8.65
CA ALA A 2 4.06 -18.72 -7.58
C ALA A 2 3.53 -17.39 -7.01
N LYS A 3 3.72 -17.19 -5.69
CA LYS A 3 3.39 -15.93 -5.02
C LYS A 3 4.58 -14.99 -5.12
N GLN A 4 4.33 -13.72 -5.43
CA GLN A 4 5.35 -12.66 -5.41
C GLN A 4 5.00 -11.65 -4.31
N ALA A 5 5.89 -11.46 -3.36
CA ALA A 5 5.76 -10.41 -2.35
C ALA A 5 6.17 -9.06 -2.95
N ILE A 6 5.38 -8.02 -2.66
CA ILE A 6 5.61 -6.63 -3.06
C ILE A 6 5.83 -5.82 -1.80
N ASN A 7 7.01 -5.23 -1.65
CA ASN A 7 7.40 -4.44 -0.48
C ASN A 7 8.18 -3.22 -0.94
N PRO A 8 7.49 -2.10 -1.26
CA PRO A 8 8.16 -0.89 -1.68
C PRO A 8 9.13 -0.39 -0.61
N ALA A 9 10.30 0.12 -1.01
CA ALA A 9 11.32 0.58 -0.08
C ALA A 9 10.86 1.78 0.78
N SER A 10 9.87 2.52 0.32
CA SER A 10 9.26 3.65 1.03
C SER A 10 8.35 3.24 2.20
N HIS A 11 7.87 1.98 2.20
CA HIS A 11 6.98 1.48 3.23
C HIS A 11 7.77 0.95 4.42
N PHE A 12 7.12 0.93 5.59
CA PHE A 12 7.72 0.27 6.74
C PHE A 12 7.90 -1.23 6.47
N LYS A 13 8.97 -1.79 7.03
CA LYS A 13 9.29 -3.20 6.90
C LYS A 13 8.46 -4.01 7.89
N ALA A 14 7.39 -4.63 7.40
CA ALA A 14 6.57 -5.54 8.19
C ALA A 14 7.31 -6.87 8.46
N SER A 15 7.23 -7.39 9.68
CA SER A 15 7.88 -8.65 10.07
C SER A 15 7.06 -9.90 9.74
N PHE A 16 5.73 -9.80 9.67
CA PHE A 16 4.82 -10.95 9.58
C PHE A 16 3.92 -10.93 8.34
N PHE A 17 4.02 -9.91 7.48
CA PHE A 17 3.24 -9.79 6.25
C PHE A 17 4.01 -9.00 5.19
N SER A 18 3.49 -8.95 3.96
CA SER A 18 4.01 -8.12 2.86
C SER A 18 3.03 -7.00 2.52
N GLN A 19 3.53 -5.85 2.06
CA GLN A 19 2.67 -4.70 1.71
C GLN A 19 1.67 -5.07 0.60
N GLY A 20 2.08 -5.91 -0.34
CA GLY A 20 1.18 -6.63 -1.25
C GLY A 20 1.69 -8.02 -1.59
N VAL A 21 0.78 -8.88 -2.08
CA VAL A 21 1.11 -10.18 -2.65
C VAL A 21 0.41 -10.34 -3.99
N ARG A 22 1.19 -10.56 -5.04
CA ARG A 22 0.68 -10.87 -6.38
C ARG A 22 0.62 -12.39 -6.59
N VAL A 23 -0.50 -12.87 -7.09
CA VAL A 23 -0.69 -14.26 -7.53
C VAL A 23 -1.40 -14.25 -8.88
N GLY A 24 -0.67 -14.58 -9.96
CA GLY A 24 -1.18 -14.43 -11.32
C GLY A 24 -1.38 -12.96 -11.69
N ASN A 25 -2.60 -12.60 -12.04
CA ASN A 25 -3.02 -11.22 -12.35
C ASN A 25 -3.69 -10.49 -11.17
N ALA A 26 -3.94 -11.18 -10.04
CA ALA A 26 -4.53 -10.56 -8.86
C ALA A 26 -3.43 -10.03 -7.93
N LEU A 27 -3.60 -8.80 -7.48
CA LEU A 27 -2.81 -8.17 -6.42
C LEU A 27 -3.69 -8.00 -5.18
N HIS A 28 -3.28 -8.62 -4.08
CA HIS A 28 -3.89 -8.41 -2.77
C HIS A 28 -2.99 -7.47 -1.98
N ILE A 29 -3.53 -6.33 -1.57
CA ILE A 29 -2.80 -5.28 -0.84
C ILE A 29 -3.18 -5.37 0.63
N SER A 30 -2.19 -5.34 1.52
CA SER A 30 -2.41 -5.26 2.96
C SER A 30 -2.95 -3.87 3.32
N GLY A 31 -3.62 -3.73 4.47
CA GLY A 31 -4.13 -2.43 4.92
C GLY A 31 -3.03 -1.37 4.93
N GLN A 32 -3.30 -0.22 4.29
CA GLN A 32 -2.38 0.90 4.24
C GLN A 32 -2.87 2.00 5.18
N VAL A 33 -1.94 2.57 5.95
CA VAL A 33 -2.19 3.63 6.93
C VAL A 33 -1.60 4.95 6.46
N GLY A 34 -2.05 6.06 7.04
CA GLY A 34 -1.60 7.41 6.74
C GLY A 34 -0.19 7.74 7.25
N ALA A 35 0.74 6.79 7.19
CA ALA A 35 2.11 6.96 7.66
C ALA A 35 3.11 6.44 6.62
N ILE A 36 4.28 7.07 6.55
CA ILE A 36 5.38 6.68 5.66
C ILE A 36 6.71 6.91 6.37
N GLY A 37 7.67 5.99 6.22
CA GLY A 37 8.96 6.09 6.91
C GLY A 37 8.88 6.12 8.45
N GLY A 38 7.73 5.76 9.04
CA GLY A 38 7.48 5.84 10.49
C GLY A 38 6.85 7.15 10.96
N GLU A 39 6.62 8.10 10.06
CA GLU A 39 5.98 9.39 10.37
C GLU A 39 4.51 9.38 9.94
N VAL A 40 3.63 9.88 10.81
CA VAL A 40 2.21 10.05 10.50
C VAL A 40 2.01 11.36 9.73
N ALA A 41 1.38 11.27 8.56
CA ALA A 41 1.11 12.44 7.73
C ALA A 41 0.20 13.43 8.49
N GLY A 42 0.52 14.72 8.43
CA GLY A 42 -0.25 15.74 9.15
C GLY A 42 -0.13 15.64 10.68
N GLY A 43 0.85 14.91 11.21
CA GLY A 43 1.14 14.85 12.64
C GLY A 43 0.10 14.12 13.49
N GLY A 44 -0.85 13.40 12.88
CA GLY A 44 -1.95 12.74 13.59
C GLY A 44 -3.13 13.66 13.91
N GLU A 45 -3.10 14.91 13.44
CA GLU A 45 -4.16 15.91 13.69
C GLU A 45 -4.94 16.26 12.41
N ASP A 46 -4.38 15.96 11.23
CA ASP A 46 -5.02 16.18 9.92
C ASP A 46 -5.41 14.86 9.27
N PHE A 47 -6.68 14.48 9.47
CA PHE A 47 -7.27 13.29 8.86
C PHE A 47 -7.18 13.29 7.32
N ALA A 48 -7.28 14.45 6.66
CA ALA A 48 -7.22 14.51 5.21
C ALA A 48 -5.80 14.25 4.70
N ALA A 49 -4.77 14.67 5.45
CA ALA A 49 -3.39 14.32 5.18
C ALA A 49 -3.16 12.81 5.35
N GLU A 50 -3.65 12.20 6.43
CA GLU A 50 -3.55 10.77 6.68
C GLU A 50 -4.25 9.93 5.60
N ALA A 51 -5.49 10.29 5.25
CA ALA A 51 -6.26 9.60 4.22
C ALA A 51 -5.56 9.67 2.85
N ARG A 52 -5.02 10.83 2.48
CA ARG A 52 -4.23 10.99 1.25
C ARG A 52 -2.98 10.13 1.28
N GLN A 53 -2.25 10.11 2.39
CA GLN A 53 -1.04 9.28 2.51
C GLN A 53 -1.36 7.78 2.41
N ALA A 54 -2.45 7.32 3.01
CA ALA A 54 -2.89 5.93 2.88
C ALA A 54 -3.18 5.55 1.42
N LEU A 55 -3.84 6.43 0.66
CA LEU A 55 -4.09 6.22 -0.77
C LEU A 55 -2.80 6.25 -1.61
N GLU A 56 -1.84 7.12 -1.29
CA GLU A 56 -0.54 7.14 -1.97
C GLU A 56 0.31 5.89 -1.66
N ASN A 57 0.19 5.35 -0.45
CA ASN A 57 0.81 4.08 -0.10
C ASN A 57 0.24 2.94 -0.94
N ILE A 58 -1.10 2.88 -1.11
CA ILE A 58 -1.75 1.92 -2.02
C ILE A 58 -1.24 2.10 -3.46
N ARG A 59 -1.18 3.34 -3.95
CA ARG A 59 -0.67 3.67 -5.29
C ARG A 59 0.73 3.13 -5.50
N THR A 60 1.62 3.35 -4.54
CA THR A 60 3.00 2.86 -4.59
C THR A 60 3.07 1.33 -4.68
N VAL A 61 2.27 0.60 -3.89
CA VAL A 61 2.24 -0.87 -3.95
C VAL A 61 1.73 -1.37 -5.30
N VAL A 62 0.71 -0.71 -5.87
CA VAL A 62 0.16 -1.06 -7.20
C VAL A 62 1.21 -0.85 -8.29
N GLU A 63 1.90 0.29 -8.29
CA GLU A 63 2.93 0.62 -9.28
C GLU A 63 4.16 -0.28 -9.16
N GLU A 64 4.60 -0.60 -7.94
CA GLU A 64 5.71 -1.55 -7.68
C GLU A 64 5.37 -2.97 -8.18
N ALA A 65 4.10 -3.35 -8.15
CA ALA A 65 3.61 -4.60 -8.72
C ALA A 65 3.49 -4.58 -10.26
N GLY A 66 3.73 -3.43 -10.89
CA GLY A 66 3.63 -3.19 -12.34
C GLY A 66 2.21 -2.88 -12.84
N GLY A 67 1.31 -2.45 -11.96
CA GLY A 67 -0.07 -2.05 -12.31
C GLY A 67 -0.27 -0.53 -12.28
N ALA A 68 -1.52 -0.11 -12.46
CA ALA A 68 -1.96 1.27 -12.34
C ALA A 68 -3.21 1.37 -11.44
N MET A 69 -3.49 2.57 -10.91
CA MET A 69 -4.67 2.79 -10.05
C MET A 69 -6.00 2.48 -10.76
N SER A 70 -6.04 2.53 -12.10
CA SER A 70 -7.18 2.10 -12.91
C SER A 70 -7.48 0.59 -12.82
N ASP A 71 -6.53 -0.21 -12.33
CA ASP A 71 -6.69 -1.66 -12.17
C ASP A 71 -7.37 -2.04 -10.84
N VAL A 72 -7.63 -1.06 -9.96
CA VAL A 72 -8.26 -1.28 -8.66
C VAL A 72 -9.76 -1.54 -8.84
N VAL A 73 -10.17 -2.79 -8.57
CA VAL A 73 -11.57 -3.23 -8.71
C VAL A 73 -12.36 -3.23 -7.41
N ARG A 74 -11.68 -3.22 -6.25
CA ARG A 74 -12.29 -3.26 -4.93
C ARG A 74 -11.40 -2.57 -3.91
N MET A 75 -12.02 -1.82 -3.01
CA MET A 75 -11.38 -1.22 -1.84
C MET A 75 -12.21 -1.49 -0.57
N THR A 76 -11.58 -1.39 0.59
CA THR A 76 -12.23 -1.44 1.90
C THR A 76 -11.53 -0.42 2.77
N CYS A 77 -12.28 0.55 3.29
CA CYS A 77 -11.82 1.68 4.09
C CYS A 77 -12.44 1.60 5.50
#